data_AF-A0A436DQ87-F1
#
_entry.id   AF-A0A436DQ87-F1
#
_cell.length_a   1.000
_cell.length_b   1.000
_cell.length_c   1.000
_cell.angle_alpha   90.00
_cell.angle_beta   90.00
_cell.angle_gamma   90.00
#
_symmetry.space_group_name_H-M   'P 1'
#
loop_
_entity.id
_entity.type
_entity.pdbx_description
1 polymer ?
#
loop_
_entity_poly.entity_id
_entity_poly.type
_entity_poly.pdbx_seq_one_letter_code
_entity_poly.pdbx_strand_id
1 'polypeptide(L)' 'DDLSFESFSSEIVDENLSKKTAIWRNLWTDNMALAKHARAFIGLGMETARRKAELVSARHKP' A
#
# COMPACT_ATOMS: atom_id res chain seq x y z
N ASP A 1 -12.52 5.83 9.53
CA ASP A 1 -11.87 4.51 9.43
C ASP A 1 -10.44 4.68 8.98
N ASP A 2 -9.54 3.96 9.63
CA ASP A 2 -8.11 3.96 9.31
C ASP A 2 -7.77 2.83 8.33
N LEU A 3 -6.73 3.03 7.52
CA LEU A 3 -6.19 2.05 6.57
C LEU A 3 -4.70 1.86 6.83
N SER A 4 -4.23 0.60 6.82
CA SER A 4 -2.81 0.24 6.99
C SER A 4 -2.29 -0.59 5.82
N PHE A 5 -0.99 -0.43 5.52
CA PHE A 5 -0.26 -1.29 4.58
C PHE A 5 0.41 -2.42 5.36
N GLU A 6 0.16 -3.67 4.96
CA GLU A 6 0.84 -4.85 5.48
C GLU A 6 1.58 -5.59 4.35
N SER A 7 2.85 -5.90 4.58
CA SER A 7 3.68 -6.70 3.69
C SER A 7 4.73 -7.44 4.50
N PHE A 8 4.96 -8.71 4.17
CA PHE A 8 5.70 -9.61 5.04
C PHE A 8 6.93 -10.20 4.35
N SER A 9 7.95 -10.49 5.17
CA SER A 9 9.18 -11.20 4.82
C SER A 9 9.44 -12.21 5.94
N SER A 10 9.69 -13.47 5.59
CA SER A 10 9.92 -14.56 6.56
C SER A 10 11.16 -14.37 7.42
N GLU A 11 12.09 -13.51 7.00
CA GLU A 11 13.26 -13.11 7.81
C GLU A 11 12.91 -12.16 8.96
N ILE A 12 11.75 -11.50 8.91
CA ILE A 12 11.35 -10.47 9.88
C ILE A 12 10.14 -10.89 10.72
N VAL A 13 9.19 -11.64 10.15
CA VAL A 13 7.96 -12.04 10.86
C VAL A 13 8.18 -13.24 11.77
N ASP A 14 7.33 -13.38 12.79
CA ASP A 14 7.27 -14.58 13.64
C ASP A 14 7.07 -15.85 12.80
N GLU A 15 7.75 -16.94 13.17
CA GLU A 15 7.76 -18.21 12.44
C GLU A 15 6.35 -18.81 12.34
N ASN A 16 5.53 -18.68 13.38
CA ASN A 16 4.15 -19.17 13.38
C ASN A 16 3.28 -18.40 12.38
N LEU A 17 3.42 -17.07 12.33
CA LEU A 17 2.74 -16.25 11.34
C LEU A 17 3.24 -16.58 9.93
N SER A 18 4.55 -16.71 9.74
CA SER A 18 5.17 -17.03 8.45
C SER A 18 4.67 -18.34 7.86
N LYS A 19 4.52 -19.38 8.69
CA LYS A 19 3.98 -20.68 8.27
C LYS A 19 2.48 -20.61 8.00
N LYS A 20 1.71 -19.91 8.86
CA LYS A 20 0.26 -19.75 8.69
C LYS A 20 -0.12 -19.01 7.41
N THR A 21 0.68 -18.01 7.01
CA THR A 21 0.45 -17.22 5.80
C THR A 21 1.30 -17.66 4.61
N ALA A 22 2.05 -18.76 4.74
CA ALA A 22 2.81 -19.38 3.65
C ALA A 22 3.80 -18.42 2.96
N ILE A 23 4.55 -17.64 3.76
CA ILE A 23 5.58 -16.71 3.25
C ILE A 23 6.85 -17.51 2.93
N TRP A 24 6.90 -18.06 1.71
CA TRP A 24 8.02 -18.89 1.25
C TRP A 24 9.16 -18.11 0.60
N ARG A 25 8.93 -16.84 0.26
CA ARG A 25 9.87 -15.97 -0.46
C ARG A 25 9.91 -14.59 0.17
N ASN A 26 11.10 -14.01 0.24
CA ASN A 26 11.31 -12.62 0.64
C ASN A 26 11.39 -11.76 -0.63
N LEU A 27 10.34 -10.99 -0.89
CA LEU A 27 10.20 -10.17 -2.11
C LEU A 27 10.97 -8.85 -2.03
N TRP A 28 11.52 -8.54 -0.85
CA TRP A 28 12.26 -7.34 -0.55
C TRP A 28 13.24 -7.64 0.59
N THR A 29 14.31 -6.87 0.68
CA THR A 29 15.31 -6.95 1.74
C THR A 29 15.43 -5.65 2.56
N ASP A 30 14.97 -4.52 2.01
CA ASP A 30 14.93 -3.21 2.68
C ASP A 30 13.47 -2.81 2.99
N ASN A 31 13.08 -2.92 4.25
CA ASN A 31 11.74 -2.58 4.71
C ASN A 31 11.46 -1.06 4.70
N MET A 32 12.48 -0.21 4.82
CA MET A 32 12.33 1.24 4.83
C MET A 32 12.09 1.76 3.42
N ALA A 33 12.80 1.21 2.43
CA ALA A 33 12.53 1.48 1.02
C ALA A 33 11.09 1.07 0.66
N LEU A 34 10.65 -0.12 1.09
CA LEU A 34 9.29 -0.60 0.89
C LEU A 34 8.24 0.31 1.54
N ALA A 35 8.41 0.67 2.81
CA ALA A 35 7.45 1.49 3.54
C ALA A 35 7.32 2.90 2.94
N LYS A 36 8.43 3.53 2.54
CA LYS A 36 8.42 4.82 1.84
C LYS A 36 7.67 4.74 0.52
N HIS A 37 7.95 3.69 -0.27
CA HIS A 37 7.26 3.46 -1.53
C HIS A 37 5.75 3.25 -1.33
N ALA A 38 5.36 2.37 -0.40
CA ALA A 38 3.96 2.10 -0.11
C ALA A 38 3.19 3.35 0.36
N ARG A 39 3.80 4.18 1.23
CA ARG A 39 3.20 5.44 1.68
C ARG A 39 2.95 6.41 0.52
N ALA A 40 3.94 6.58 -0.35
CA ALA A 40 3.81 7.44 -1.52
C ALA A 40 2.75 6.91 -2.50
N PHE A 41 2.76 5.60 -2.77
CA PHE A 41 1.82 4.93 -3.66
C PHE A 41 0.36 5.11 -3.20
N ILE A 42 0.08 4.84 -1.92
CA ILE A 42 -1.28 4.98 -1.36
C ILE A 42 -1.72 6.45 -1.39
N GLY A 43 -0.86 7.37 -0.92
CA GLY A 43 -1.19 8.80 -0.88
C GLY A 43 -1.52 9.37 -2.25
N LEU A 44 -0.66 9.10 -3.24
CA LEU A 44 -0.86 9.57 -4.61
C LEU A 44 -2.08 8.92 -5.27
N GLY A 45 -2.31 7.62 -5.03
CA GLY A 45 -3.49 6.92 -5.55
C GLY A 45 -4.80 7.50 -5.03
N MET A 46 -4.87 7.78 -3.72
CA MET A 46 -6.03 8.41 -3.10
C MET A 46 -6.26 9.83 -3.62
N GLU A 47 -5.21 10.64 -3.72
CA GLU A 47 -5.31 12.01 -4.26
C GLU A 47 -5.84 11.99 -5.70
N THR A 48 -5.28 11.10 -6.52
CA THR A 48 -5.68 10.94 -7.92
C THR A 48 -7.14 10.51 -8.03
N ALA A 49 -7.58 9.55 -7.21
CA ALA A 49 -8.96 9.11 -7.16
C ALA A 49 -9.92 10.24 -6.76
N ARG A 50 -9.56 11.05 -5.76
CA ARG A 50 -10.35 12.22 -5.33
C ARG A 50 -10.51 13.21 -6.47
N ARG A 51 -9.40 13.61 -7.12
CA ARG A 51 -9.43 14.57 -8.24
C ARG A 51 -10.28 14.04 -9.40
N LYS A 52 -10.19 12.73 -9.70
CA LYS A 52 -11.02 12.09 -10.72
C LYS A 52 -12.51 12.17 -10.36
N ALA A 53 -12.89 11.90 -9.11
CA ALA A 53 -14.28 11.98 -8.67
C ALA A 53 -14.84 13.42 -8.76
N GLU A 54 -14.04 14.41 -8.36
CA GLU A 54 -14.39 15.83 -8.49
C GLU A 54 -14.57 16.23 -9.96
N LEU A 55 -13.66 15.81 -10.84
CA LEU A 55 -13.77 16.06 -12.27
C LEU A 55 -15.05 15.48 -12.88
N VAL A 56 -15.39 14.23 -12.54
CA VAL A 56 -16.59 13.56 -13.06
C VAL A 56 -17.89 14.26 -12.63
N SER A 57 -17.90 14.87 -11.45
CA SER A 57 -19.08 15.55 -10.90
C SER A 57 -19.14 17.05 -11.24
N ALA A 58 -18.07 17.61 -11.80
CA ALA A 58 -17.99 19.02 -12.11
C ALA A 58 -18.95 19.41 -13.26
N ARG A 59 -19.71 20.50 -13.06
CA ARG A 59 -20.45 21.14 -14.16
C ARG A 59 -19.47 21.99 -14.97
N HIS A 60 -19.11 21.52 -16.16
CA HIS A 60 -18.28 22.25 -17.10
C HIS A 60 -19.10 23.29 -17.86
N LYS A 61 -19.33 24.46 -17.25
CA LYS A 61 -19.88 25.61 -17.96
C LYS A 61 -18.79 26.25 -18.83
N PRO A 62 -19.12 26.69 -20.04
CA PRO A 62 -18.18 27.37 -20.95
C PRO A 62 -17.70 28.70 -20.38
#